data_AF-A0A7V2X9Q9-F1
#
_entry.id   AF-A0A7V2X9Q9-F1
#
_cell.length_a   1.000
_cell.length_b   1.000
_cell.length_c   1.000
_cell.angle_alpha   90.00
_cell.angle_beta   90.00
_cell.angle_gamma   90.00
#
_symmetry.space_group_name_H-M   'P 1'
#
loop_
_entity.id
_entity.type
_entity.pdbx_description
1 polymer ?
#
loop_
_entity_poly.entity_id
_entity_poly.type
_entity_poly.pdbx_seq_one_letter_code
_entity_poly.pdbx_strand_id
1 'polypeptide(L)' 'MEKLYLYQWTWAEVRDYLKKDSVIIVPFGSTEQHGLHLPLGNDALVAIRLSVDAARSTKTI' A
#
# COMPACT_ATOMS: atom_id res chain seq x y z
N MET A 1 -6.99 14.78 4.52
CA MET A 1 -6.07 13.83 3.85
C MET A 1 -6.76 12.48 3.79
N GLU A 2 -6.70 11.82 2.65
CA GLU A 2 -7.24 10.46 2.46
C GLU A 2 -6.39 9.45 3.28
N LYS A 3 -7.03 8.62 4.11
CA LYS A 3 -6.35 7.55 4.86
C LYS A 3 -6.21 6.32 3.97
N LEU A 4 -5.05 6.14 3.36
CA LEU A 4 -4.79 5.00 2.46
C LEU A 4 -4.07 3.85 3.17
N TYR A 5 -3.30 4.15 4.21
CA TYR A 5 -2.55 3.12 4.92
C TYR A 5 -3.35 2.59 6.10
N LEU A 6 -3.48 1.26 6.20
CA LEU A 6 -4.21 0.60 7.29
C LEU A 6 -3.79 1.07 8.69
N TYR A 7 -2.50 1.37 8.92
CA TYR A 7 -2.00 1.84 10.22
C TYR A 7 -2.51 3.24 10.63
N GLN A 8 -3.16 3.98 9.72
CA GLN A 8 -3.81 5.27 10.00
C GLN A 8 -5.28 5.08 10.42
N TRP A 9 -5.82 3.88 10.30
CA TRP A 9 -7.19 3.53 10.61
C TRP A 9 -7.29 2.98 12.03
N THR A 10 -8.40 3.31 12.69
CA THR A 10 -8.85 2.60 13.90
C THR A 10 -9.57 1.32 13.50
N TRP A 11 -9.64 0.35 14.41
CA TRP A 11 -10.37 -0.89 14.17
C TRP A 11 -11.87 -0.66 13.86
N ALA A 12 -12.48 0.40 14.43
CA ALA A 12 -13.86 0.76 14.17
C ALA A 12 -14.08 1.24 12.74
N GLU A 13 -13.15 2.04 12.21
CA GLU A 13 -13.16 2.48 10.80
C GLU A 13 -12.98 1.28 9.86
N VAL A 14 -12.09 0.33 10.18
CA VAL A 14 -11.90 -0.91 9.39
C VAL A 14 -13.17 -1.76 9.40
N ARG A 15 -13.82 -1.93 10.56
CA ARG A 15 -15.11 -2.63 10.66
C ARG A 15 -16.18 -1.98 9.77
N ASP A 16 -16.20 -0.65 9.68
CA ASP A 16 -17.16 0.07 8.84
C ASP A 16 -16.80 0.02 7.35
N TYR A 17 -15.51 -0.06 7.00
CA TYR A 17 -15.05 -0.35 5.64
C TYR A 17 -15.50 -1.73 5.17
N LEU A 18 -15.35 -2.75 6.02
CA LEU A 18 -15.73 -4.15 5.73
C LEU A 18 -17.22 -4.35 5.42
N LYS A 19 -18.08 -3.37 5.72
CA LYS A 19 -19.50 -3.37 5.31
C LYS A 19 -19.69 -2.99 3.84
N LYS A 20 -18.70 -2.35 3.21
CA LYS A 20 -18.73 -1.82 1.84
C LYS A 20 -17.82 -2.60 0.90
N ASP A 21 -16.63 -3.00 1.37
CA ASP A 21 -15.63 -3.71 0.58
C ASP A 21 -14.78 -4.62 1.50
N SER A 22 -14.25 -5.71 0.96
CA SER A 22 -13.39 -6.67 1.67
C SER A 22 -12.01 -6.83 1.00
N VAL A 23 -11.67 -5.98 0.04
CA VAL A 23 -10.35 -5.98 -0.60
C VAL A 23 -9.34 -5.17 0.22
N ILE A 24 -8.09 -5.63 0.25
CA ILE A 24 -6.94 -4.90 0.80
C ILE A 24 -5.75 -5.02 -0.15
N ILE A 25 -4.89 -4.00 -0.21
CA ILE A 25 -3.66 -4.01 -0.98
C ILE A 25 -2.45 -4.18 -0.06
N VAL A 26 -1.65 -5.21 -0.30
CA VAL A 26 -0.39 -5.45 0.43
C VAL A 26 0.77 -5.23 -0.54
N PRO A 27 1.48 -4.08 -0.48
CA PRO A 27 2.70 -3.90 -1.26
C PRO A 27 3.76 -4.90 -0.80
N PHE A 28 4.34 -5.63 -1.76
CA PHE A 28 5.39 -6.61 -1.51
C PHE A 28 6.53 -6.44 -2.52
N GLY A 29 7.76 -6.52 -2.05
CA GLY A 29 8.98 -6.36 -2.84
C GLY A 29 10.18 -7.00 -2.16
N SER A 30 11.38 -6.64 -2.60
CA SER A 30 12.65 -7.24 -2.17
C SER A 30 13.63 -6.21 -1.58
N THR A 31 14.70 -6.71 -0.96
CA THR A 31 15.92 -5.96 -0.65
C THR A 31 17.09 -6.64 -1.35
N GLU A 32 17.46 -6.12 -2.52
CA GLU A 32 18.39 -6.77 -3.44
C GLU A 32 19.22 -5.79 -4.26
N GLN A 33 20.25 -6.28 -4.97
CA GLN A 33 21.13 -5.41 -5.76
C GLN A 33 20.40 -4.86 -7.00
N HIS A 34 20.62 -3.58 -7.31
CA HIS A 34 20.12 -2.93 -8.54
C HIS A 34 21.22 -2.11 -9.24
N GLY A 35 22.44 -2.65 -9.28
CA GLY A 35 23.62 -1.95 -9.80
C GLY A 35 24.05 -0.74 -8.95
N LEU A 36 25.07 0.00 -9.42
CA LEU A 36 25.74 1.04 -8.63
C LEU A 36 24.91 2.32 -8.39
N HIS A 37 23.77 2.46 -9.07
CA HIS A 37 23.02 3.73 -9.15
C HIS A 37 21.66 3.68 -8.45
N LEU A 38 21.22 2.51 -7.96
CA LEU A 38 19.91 2.34 -7.32
C LEU A 38 20.04 1.78 -5.90
N PRO A 39 19.07 2.10 -5.02
CA PRO A 39 19.03 1.57 -3.66
C PRO A 39 18.63 0.09 -3.65
N LEU A 40 19.02 -0.62 -2.57
CA LEU A 40 18.68 -2.04 -2.42
C LEU A 40 17.18 -2.30 -2.24
N GLY A 41 16.42 -1.30 -1.79
CA GLY A 41 14.98 -1.40 -1.57
C GLY A 41 14.13 -1.00 -2.78
N ASN A 42 14.71 -0.90 -3.99
CA ASN A 42 14.03 -0.41 -5.18
C ASN A 42 12.66 -1.09 -5.39
N ASP A 43 12.62 -2.42 -5.33
CA ASP A 43 11.40 -3.18 -5.55
C ASP A 43 10.31 -2.86 -4.53
N ALA A 44 10.67 -2.78 -3.24
CA ALA A 44 9.74 -2.40 -2.18
C ALA A 44 9.20 -0.97 -2.37
N LEU A 45 10.07 -0.02 -2.74
CA LEU A 45 9.68 1.38 -2.95
C LEU A 45 8.71 1.53 -4.13
N VAL A 46 8.99 0.86 -5.24
CA VAL A 46 8.11 0.86 -6.42
C VAL A 46 6.77 0.20 -6.09
N ALA A 47 6.78 -0.94 -5.41
CA ALA A 47 5.56 -1.64 -5.01
C ALA A 47 4.67 -0.77 -4.10
N ILE A 48 5.24 -0.08 -3.10
CA ILE A 48 4.51 0.84 -2.24
C ILE A 48 3.85 1.96 -3.07
N ARG A 49 4.59 2.55 -4.01
CA ARG A 49 4.05 3.65 -4.83
C ARG A 49 2.90 3.19 -5.71
N LEU A 50 3.04 2.06 -6.40
CA LEU A 50 1.99 1.50 -7.24
C LEU A 50 0.75 1.14 -6.43
N SER A 51 0.93 0.56 -5.24
CA SER A 51 -0.18 0.26 -4.33
C SER A 51 -0.96 1.51 -3.92
N VAL A 52 -0.28 2.63 -3.63
CA VAL A 52 -0.93 3.91 -3.33
C VAL A 52 -1.75 4.43 -4.52
N ASP A 53 -1.22 4.33 -5.73
CA ASP A 53 -1.91 4.80 -6.93
C ASP A 53 -3.12 3.90 -7.29
N ALA A 54 -2.99 2.57 -7.10
CA ALA A 54 -4.09 1.62 -7.24
C ALA A 54 -5.18 1.87 -6.18
N ALA A 55 -4.81 2.00 -4.91
CA ALA A 55 -5.71 2.27 -3.79
C ALA A 55 -6.59 3.50 -4.03
N ARG A 56 -6.01 4.60 -4.55
CA ARG A 56 -6.75 5.81 -4.94
C ARG A 56 -7.73 5.57 -6.08
N SER A 57 -7.32 4.79 -7.07
CA SER A 57 -8.12 4.54 -8.27
C SER A 57 -9.32 3.64 -7.96
N THR A 58 -9.16 2.69 -7.04
CA THR A 58 -10.18 1.70 -6.68
C THR A 58 -10.92 2.03 -5.38
N LYS A 59 -10.45 3.03 -4.63
CA LYS A 59 -10.94 3.40 -3.28
C LYS A 59 -10.78 2.25 -2.28
N THR A 60 -9.68 1.51 -2.41
CA THR A 60 -9.32 0.37 -1.57
C THR A 60 -8.28 0.80 -0.54
N ILE A 61 -8.25 0.14 0.62
CA ILE A 61 -7.23 0.36 1.68
C ILE A 61 -6.12 -0.68 1.66
#